data_AF-A0A261AED7-F1
#
_entry.id   AF-A0A261AED7-F1
#
_cell.length_a   1.000
_cell.length_b   1.000
_cell.length_c   1.000
_cell.angle_alpha   90.00
_cell.angle_beta   90.00
_cell.angle_gamma   90.00
#
_symmetry.space_group_name_H-M   'P 1'
#
loop_
_entity.id
_entity.type
_entity.pdbx_description
1 polymer ?
#
loop_
_entity_poly.entity_id
_entity_poly.type
_entity_poly.pdbx_seq_one_letter_code
_entity_poly.pdbx_strand_id
1 'polypeptide(L)'
;MHRLANAVIFGFIVIFLKAPSEEQRIRDGVPIVSQNAGWSAKDWDGVNKEVADLLKNESKSERSDLSGWDFKTDGKPLNGAEIVESVSFLNENFDILNTAKFGDLSSTLLVFSHDINVGINNELIRNITFARVYQIFYPYNLQLFPSVFPGQSPTDCPEKMKRDRAQETNCSNWSYPDKYGNYRVAQLTQIKHHWWWKMNFVFDGIVDKFEMNDPWVLLLEEDHMLAPDALHVLDIIVSNRPTYCAACEIISLGFYLKSTNKYGQDIAHLGVHPWYSSKHNMGMALQKATWKKIQGCSGMFCSWDDYNWDWSLMQVSAKCLPQRFRVVFTKSPRVIHIGDCGVHTHRCEAHKALKSTQDLFQQYQDRLFPSSMTVTDTSRRSLKPSKENGGWGDVRDRQLCEINKTPLVRVSAQQPSVLHSMLNTKIQFNTSTTTPTTSITSSNSQNL
;
A
#
# COMPACT_ATOMS: atom_id res chain seq x y z
N MET A 1 -2.09 -29.95 9.15
CA MET A 1 -0.85 -29.35 9.71
C MET A 1 -0.48 -28.18 8.81
N HIS A 2 -1.05 -27.02 9.11
CA HIS A 2 -0.98 -25.80 8.32
C HIS A 2 0.09 -24.92 8.95
N ARG A 3 1.22 -24.75 8.26
CA ARG A 3 2.29 -23.85 8.70
C ARG A 3 2.10 -22.52 7.98
N LEU A 4 2.07 -21.48 8.82
CA LEU A 4 2.00 -20.07 8.50
C LEU A 4 3.04 -19.72 7.41
N ALA A 5 2.57 -19.27 6.26
CA ALA A 5 3.36 -18.47 5.35
C ALA A 5 3.06 -17.01 5.67
N ASN A 6 4.11 -16.30 6.05
CA ASN A 6 4.06 -15.01 6.70
C ASN A 6 3.53 -13.93 5.75
N ALA A 7 2.49 -13.24 6.22
CA ALA A 7 1.94 -12.08 5.56
C ALA A 7 2.85 -10.87 5.82
N VAL A 8 3.62 -10.47 4.82
CA VAL A 8 4.21 -9.14 4.73
C VAL A 8 3.58 -8.48 3.52
N ILE A 9 2.51 -7.72 3.75
CA ILE A 9 2.13 -6.64 2.82
C ILE A 9 3.20 -5.58 3.04
N PHE A 10 4.06 -5.35 2.04
CA PHE A 10 4.94 -4.22 2.10
C PHE A 10 4.04 -2.98 1.93
N GLY A 11 4.28 -1.97 2.74
CA GLY A 11 3.53 -0.74 2.66
C GLY A 11 4.27 0.19 1.72
N PHE A 12 4.02 0.10 0.42
CA PHE A 12 4.31 1.19 -0.50
C PHE A 12 3.03 1.68 -1.15
N ILE A 13 2.62 2.89 -0.77
CA ILE A 13 1.55 3.60 -1.46
C ILE A 13 2.18 4.68 -2.31
N VAL A 14 1.98 4.58 -3.62
CA VAL A 14 2.36 5.64 -4.56
C VAL A 14 1.23 6.63 -4.60
N ILE A 15 1.56 7.87 -4.26
CA ILE A 15 0.63 8.96 -4.29
C ILE A 15 1.00 9.87 -5.45
N PHE A 16 0.11 9.97 -6.44
CA PHE A 16 0.24 10.93 -7.52
C PHE A 16 -0.41 12.23 -7.07
N LEU A 17 0.40 13.28 -6.95
CA LEU A 17 -0.05 14.64 -6.70
C LEU A 17 0.09 15.43 -8.00
N LYS A 18 -1.04 15.85 -8.55
CA LYS A 18 -1.07 16.70 -9.76
C LYS A 18 -1.58 18.09 -9.38
N ALA A 19 -0.76 19.11 -9.64
CA ALA A 19 -1.18 20.51 -9.53
C ALA A 19 -2.10 20.88 -10.70
N PRO A 20 -3.08 21.78 -10.52
CA PRO A 20 -3.82 22.37 -11.64
C PRO A 20 -2.83 23.07 -12.56
N SER A 21 -2.80 22.72 -13.85
CA SER A 21 -2.04 23.50 -14.83
C SER A 21 -2.75 24.83 -15.04
N GLU A 22 -2.16 25.93 -14.58
CA GLU A 22 -2.44 27.28 -15.09
C GLU A 22 -1.87 27.40 -16.52
N GLU A 23 -2.44 26.66 -17.47
CA GLU A 23 -2.37 26.97 -18.90
C GLU A 23 -3.27 25.99 -19.66
N GLN A 24 -4.27 26.53 -20.36
CA GLN A 24 -4.82 25.88 -21.55
C GLN A 24 -3.69 25.76 -22.58
N ARG A 25 -2.92 24.68 -22.52
CA ARG A 25 -2.35 24.12 -23.75
C ARG A 25 -3.31 23.07 -24.23
N ILE A 26 -4.29 23.52 -24.99
CA ILE A 26 -4.76 22.75 -26.14
C ILE A 26 -3.50 22.54 -26.99
N ARG A 27 -2.80 21.43 -26.76
CA ARG A 27 -1.97 20.83 -27.78
C ARG A 27 -2.87 19.76 -28.39
N ASP A 28 -3.23 20.02 -29.64
CA ASP A 28 -3.95 19.10 -30.51
C ASP A 28 -3.47 17.67 -30.28
N GLY A 29 -4.43 16.74 -30.22
CA GLY A 29 -4.22 15.33 -29.93
C GLY A 29 -3.24 14.65 -30.87
N VAL A 30 -1.95 14.84 -30.62
CA VAL A 30 -0.86 14.10 -31.22
C VAL A 30 -0.16 13.38 -30.08
N PRO A 31 -0.30 12.04 -29.99
CA PRO A 31 0.42 11.23 -29.03
C PRO A 31 1.93 11.47 -29.14
N ILE A 32 2.65 11.48 -28.02
CA ILE A 32 4.13 11.35 -28.00
C ILE A 32 4.56 9.97 -28.55
N VAL A 33 3.63 9.14 -29.02
CA VAL A 33 3.86 7.95 -29.85
C VAL A 33 4.20 8.32 -31.30
N SER A 34 3.83 9.52 -31.79
CA SER A 34 3.98 9.86 -33.21
C SER A 34 5.39 10.29 -33.64
N GLN A 35 6.39 10.26 -32.75
CA GLN A 35 7.79 10.57 -33.10
C GLN A 35 8.78 9.43 -32.91
N ASN A 36 8.35 8.27 -32.41
CA ASN A 36 9.15 7.05 -32.48
C ASN A 36 8.53 6.09 -33.50
N ALA A 37 8.89 6.30 -34.76
CA ALA A 37 8.68 5.28 -35.80
C ALA A 37 9.57 4.07 -35.49
N GLY A 38 9.04 3.11 -34.73
CA GLY A 38 9.71 1.83 -34.50
C GLY A 38 9.56 1.33 -33.07
N TRP A 39 8.36 0.92 -32.68
CA TRP A 39 8.20 -0.07 -31.61
C TRP A 39 7.50 -1.29 -32.20
N SER A 40 8.20 -2.41 -32.21
CA SER A 40 7.70 -3.70 -32.69
C SER A 40 7.59 -4.68 -31.52
N ALA A 41 6.91 -5.82 -31.72
CA ALA A 41 6.83 -6.89 -30.72
C ALA A 41 8.20 -7.34 -30.18
N LYS A 42 9.29 -7.05 -30.90
CA LYS A 42 10.67 -7.38 -30.50
C LYS A 42 11.23 -6.50 -29.38
N ASP A 43 10.68 -5.32 -29.14
CA ASP A 43 11.14 -4.42 -28.08
C ASP A 43 10.67 -4.92 -26.69
N TRP A 44 9.58 -5.68 -26.66
CA TRP A 44 9.15 -6.46 -25.49
C TRP A 44 10.06 -7.66 -25.21
N ASP A 45 10.59 -8.31 -26.25
CA ASP A 45 11.52 -9.44 -26.11
C ASP A 45 12.91 -9.02 -25.63
N GLY A 46 13.35 -7.79 -25.92
CA GLY A 46 14.62 -7.24 -25.46
C GLY A 46 14.70 -7.07 -23.94
N VAL A 47 13.61 -6.60 -23.33
CA VAL A 47 13.47 -6.45 -21.87
C VAL A 47 13.47 -7.81 -21.17
N ASN A 48 12.79 -8.81 -21.75
CA ASN A 48 12.80 -10.18 -21.24
C ASN A 48 14.20 -10.80 -21.23
N LYS A 49 15.07 -10.41 -22.18
CA LYS A 49 16.44 -10.92 -22.27
C LYS A 49 17.37 -10.32 -21.21
N GLU A 50 17.27 -9.02 -20.94
CA GLU A 50 18.03 -8.37 -19.84
C GLU A 50 17.64 -8.94 -18.47
N VAL A 51 16.35 -9.17 -18.24
CA VAL A 51 15.83 -9.82 -17.01
C VAL A 51 16.29 -11.28 -16.92
N ALA A 52 16.25 -12.04 -18.03
CA ALA A 52 16.74 -13.42 -18.05
C ALA A 52 18.27 -13.54 -17.84
N ASP A 53 19.04 -12.55 -18.27
CA ASP A 53 20.49 -12.52 -18.10
C ASP A 53 20.91 -12.07 -16.68
N LEU A 54 20.09 -11.24 -16.01
CA LEU A 54 20.21 -10.98 -14.56
C LEU A 54 19.95 -12.26 -13.74
N LEU A 55 18.93 -13.05 -14.10
CA LEU A 55 18.59 -14.31 -13.44
C LEU A 55 19.65 -15.42 -13.63
N LYS A 56 20.43 -15.39 -14.72
CA LYS A 56 21.54 -16.33 -14.93
C LYS A 56 22.77 -16.03 -14.07
N ASN A 57 22.94 -14.80 -13.60
CA ASN A 57 24.10 -14.41 -12.81
C ASN A 57 23.98 -14.80 -11.32
N GLU A 58 22.78 -15.13 -10.82
CA GLU A 58 22.60 -15.68 -9.48
C GLU A 58 22.85 -17.20 -9.39
N SER A 59 23.00 -17.91 -10.52
CA SER A 59 23.21 -19.37 -10.51
C SER A 59 24.66 -19.81 -10.22
N LYS A 60 25.51 -18.93 -9.68
CA LYS A 60 26.90 -19.25 -9.28
C LYS A 60 27.21 -18.71 -7.88
N SER A 61 26.57 -19.28 -6.87
CA SER A 61 27.12 -19.31 -5.51
C SER A 61 26.67 -20.61 -4.84
N GLU A 62 27.60 -21.29 -4.19
CA GLU A 62 27.54 -22.70 -3.79
C GLU A 62 26.44 -23.00 -2.76
N ARG A 63 25.80 -24.17 -2.93
CA ARG A 63 24.87 -24.78 -1.95
C ARG A 63 25.61 -25.06 -0.63
N SER A 64 25.03 -24.63 0.48
CA SER A 64 25.27 -25.22 1.80
C SER A 64 24.00 -25.93 2.29
N ASP A 65 24.20 -27.19 2.69
CA ASP A 65 23.22 -28.15 3.20
C ASP A 65 22.63 -27.69 4.55
N LEU A 66 21.29 -27.72 4.68
CA LEU A 66 20.56 -27.36 5.90
C LEU A 66 19.54 -28.46 6.27
N SER A 67 19.94 -29.72 6.20
CA SER A 67 19.17 -30.80 6.80
C SER A 67 19.40 -30.85 8.32
N GLY A 68 18.40 -30.39 9.08
CA GLY A 68 18.18 -30.85 10.46
C GLY A 68 17.97 -29.79 11.53
N TRP A 69 16.94 -28.94 11.46
CA TRP A 69 16.55 -28.11 12.60
C TRP A 69 15.03 -28.09 12.80
N ASP A 70 14.62 -28.53 13.99
CA ASP A 70 13.25 -28.59 14.50
C ASP A 70 12.71 -27.18 14.78
N PHE A 71 11.51 -26.88 14.29
CA PHE A 71 10.94 -25.52 14.35
C PHE A 71 9.92 -25.40 15.49
N LYS A 72 10.29 -24.67 16.54
CA LYS A 72 9.36 -23.99 17.46
C LYS A 72 9.18 -22.54 17.03
N THR A 73 7.94 -22.07 17.05
CA THR A 73 7.54 -20.71 16.66
C THR A 73 7.73 -19.76 17.85
N ASP A 74 8.87 -19.06 17.87
CA ASP A 74 9.09 -17.91 18.75
C ASP A 74 9.04 -16.62 17.92
N GLY A 75 8.30 -15.62 18.41
CA GLY A 75 8.01 -14.35 17.72
C GLY A 75 9.25 -13.57 17.31
N LYS A 76 9.76 -13.84 16.10
CA LYS A 76 10.89 -13.13 15.50
C LYS A 76 10.43 -11.97 14.60
N PRO A 77 11.22 -10.89 14.51
CA PRO A 77 11.03 -9.83 13.50
C PRO A 77 11.13 -10.39 12.08
N LEU A 78 10.63 -9.63 11.10
CA LEU A 78 10.57 -9.96 9.66
C LEU A 78 11.77 -10.78 9.20
N ASN A 79 11.52 -11.95 8.63
CA ASN A 79 12.58 -12.87 8.25
C ASN A 79 13.23 -12.43 6.92
N GLY A 80 14.50 -12.78 6.70
CA GLY A 80 15.23 -12.36 5.49
C GLY A 80 14.61 -12.85 4.17
N ALA A 81 13.87 -13.96 4.17
CA ALA A 81 13.18 -14.47 2.98
C ALA A 81 11.94 -13.65 2.62
N GLU A 82 11.22 -13.11 3.61
CA GLU A 82 10.10 -12.19 3.37
C GLU A 82 10.60 -10.88 2.73
N ILE A 83 11.73 -10.35 3.20
CA ILE A 83 12.38 -9.17 2.60
C ILE A 83 12.80 -9.48 1.16
N VAL A 84 13.33 -10.67 0.88
CA VAL A 84 13.75 -11.08 -0.47
C VAL A 84 12.56 -11.22 -1.42
N GLU A 85 11.44 -11.83 -1.01
CA GLU A 85 10.22 -11.94 -1.83
C GLU A 85 9.63 -10.55 -2.16
N SER A 86 9.61 -9.65 -1.16
CA SER A 86 9.25 -8.23 -1.27
C SER A 86 10.03 -7.47 -2.36
N VAL A 87 11.35 -7.63 -2.26
CA VAL A 87 12.32 -7.03 -3.17
C VAL A 87 12.22 -7.66 -4.57
N SER A 88 12.01 -8.97 -4.66
CA SER A 88 11.83 -9.68 -5.94
C SER A 88 10.59 -9.15 -6.66
N PHE A 89 9.46 -9.01 -5.97
CA PHE A 89 8.24 -8.46 -6.57
C PHE A 89 8.47 -7.04 -7.08
N LEU A 90 9.04 -6.13 -6.29
CA LEU A 90 9.30 -4.75 -6.74
C LEU A 90 10.32 -4.68 -7.89
N ASN A 91 11.37 -5.51 -7.88
CA ASN A 91 12.34 -5.60 -8.97
C ASN A 91 11.69 -6.13 -10.26
N GLU A 92 10.87 -7.18 -10.17
CA GLU A 92 10.18 -7.80 -11.30
C GLU A 92 9.06 -6.91 -11.86
N ASN A 93 8.52 -6.02 -11.03
CA ASN A 93 7.36 -5.20 -11.35
C ASN A 93 7.67 -3.70 -11.38
N PHE A 94 8.94 -3.28 -11.39
CA PHE A 94 9.29 -1.85 -11.44
C PHE A 94 8.68 -1.14 -12.67
N ASP A 95 8.48 -1.90 -13.76
CA ASP A 95 7.77 -1.45 -14.96
C ASP A 95 6.29 -1.07 -14.74
N ILE A 96 5.68 -1.47 -13.62
CA ILE A 96 4.34 -1.05 -13.22
C ILE A 96 4.28 0.44 -12.90
N LEU A 97 5.39 1.00 -12.43
CA LEU A 97 5.55 2.43 -12.19
C LEU A 97 5.97 3.19 -13.43
N ASN A 98 6.09 2.52 -14.58
CA ASN A 98 6.50 3.12 -15.85
C ASN A 98 5.35 3.89 -16.53
N THR A 99 4.63 4.68 -15.73
CA THR A 99 3.58 5.61 -16.17
C THR A 99 4.10 6.67 -17.14
N ALA A 100 5.41 6.93 -17.13
CA ALA A 100 6.06 7.84 -18.07
C ALA A 100 6.09 7.34 -19.52
N LYS A 101 5.88 6.02 -19.76
CA LYS A 101 5.69 5.47 -21.11
C LYS A 101 4.42 6.01 -21.79
N PHE A 102 3.50 6.61 -21.03
CA PHE A 102 2.14 6.88 -21.49
C PHE A 102 1.66 8.31 -21.26
N GLY A 103 2.53 9.21 -20.77
CA GLY A 103 2.22 10.63 -20.62
C GLY A 103 3.37 11.42 -19.98
N ASP A 104 3.32 12.75 -20.12
CA ASP A 104 4.26 13.65 -19.45
C ASP A 104 3.93 13.72 -17.95
N LEU A 105 4.87 13.26 -17.11
CA LEU A 105 4.78 13.28 -15.65
C LEU A 105 5.65 14.35 -15.01
N SER A 106 6.25 15.25 -15.79
CA SER A 106 7.11 16.32 -15.29
C SER A 106 6.41 17.20 -14.24
N SER A 107 5.09 17.39 -14.39
CA SER A 107 4.25 18.14 -13.45
C SER A 107 3.77 17.32 -12.25
N THR A 108 3.94 16.00 -12.24
CA THR A 108 3.49 15.10 -11.18
C THR A 108 4.55 14.94 -10.09
N LEU A 109 4.12 14.92 -8.83
CA LEU A 109 4.94 14.46 -7.70
C LEU A 109 4.49 13.05 -7.29
N LEU A 110 5.43 12.11 -7.30
CA LEU A 110 5.25 10.75 -6.77
C LEU A 110 5.74 10.72 -5.33
N VAL A 111 4.85 10.41 -4.40
CA VAL A 111 5.23 10.16 -2.99
C VAL A 111 5.20 8.66 -2.74
N PHE A 112 6.32 8.12 -2.31
CA PHE A 112 6.44 6.74 -1.82
C PHE A 112 6.42 6.78 -0.29
N SER A 113 5.43 6.13 0.31
CA SER A 113 5.31 6.01 1.77
C SER A 113 5.71 4.61 2.21
N HIS A 114 6.73 4.51 3.06
CA HIS A 114 7.37 3.27 3.50
C HIS A 114 6.98 2.95 4.95
N ASP A 115 6.59 1.72 5.27
CA ASP A 115 6.57 1.21 6.66
C ASP A 115 7.74 0.27 6.99
N ILE A 116 8.62 0.04 6.02
CA ILE A 116 9.89 -0.64 6.23
C ILE A 116 10.97 0.03 5.39
N ASN A 117 12.14 0.25 5.99
CA ASN A 117 13.29 0.79 5.29
C ASN A 117 14.15 -0.34 4.73
N VAL A 118 14.06 -0.58 3.43
CA VAL A 118 14.84 -1.59 2.71
C VAL A 118 15.70 -0.89 1.66
N GLY A 119 17.02 -1.09 1.73
CA GLY A 119 17.99 -0.34 0.91
C GLY A 119 17.75 -0.47 -0.60
N ILE A 120 17.52 -1.69 -1.10
CA ILE A 120 17.27 -1.94 -2.52
C ILE A 120 16.01 -1.23 -3.03
N ASN A 121 14.92 -1.21 -2.27
CA ASN A 121 13.69 -0.48 -2.64
C ASN A 121 13.96 1.02 -2.74
N ASN A 122 14.74 1.57 -1.82
CA ASN A 122 15.10 2.99 -1.83
C ASN A 122 15.93 3.35 -3.07
N GLU A 123 16.87 2.49 -3.48
CA GLU A 123 17.70 2.70 -4.67
C GLU A 123 16.86 2.61 -5.96
N LEU A 124 15.94 1.64 -6.07
CA LEU A 124 14.98 1.57 -7.18
C LEU A 124 14.19 2.87 -7.32
N ILE A 125 13.65 3.37 -6.20
CA ILE A 125 12.87 4.62 -6.18
C ILE A 125 13.75 5.84 -6.51
N ARG A 126 15.00 5.88 -6.05
CA ARG A 126 15.96 6.96 -6.36
C ARG A 126 16.33 7.03 -7.83
N ASN A 127 16.28 5.91 -8.54
CA ASN A 127 16.59 5.83 -9.97
C ASN A 127 15.45 6.31 -10.88
N ILE A 128 14.30 6.70 -10.32
CA ILE A 128 13.20 7.30 -11.10
C ILE A 128 13.60 8.70 -11.55
N THR A 129 13.76 8.88 -12.86
CA THR A 129 14.17 10.16 -13.48
C THR A 129 13.06 10.87 -14.24
N PHE A 130 11.93 10.20 -14.48
CA PHE A 130 10.84 10.71 -15.32
C PHE A 130 9.79 11.54 -14.57
N ALA A 131 9.86 11.60 -13.24
CA ALA A 131 8.94 12.36 -12.40
C ALA A 131 9.67 12.89 -11.16
N ARG A 132 9.07 13.87 -10.48
CA ARG A 132 9.56 14.29 -9.16
C ARG A 132 9.17 13.22 -8.15
N VAL A 133 10.11 12.84 -7.28
CA VAL A 133 9.92 11.76 -6.30
C VAL A 133 10.20 12.26 -4.89
N TYR A 134 9.37 11.82 -3.94
CA TYR A 134 9.52 12.08 -2.52
C TYR A 134 9.31 10.79 -1.72
N GLN A 135 10.26 10.43 -0.86
CA GLN A 135 10.16 9.25 0.01
C GLN A 135 9.82 9.70 1.44
N ILE A 136 8.80 9.11 2.05
CA ILE A 136 8.42 9.31 3.45
C ILE A 136 8.41 7.99 4.20
N PHE A 137 8.78 7.99 5.47
CA PHE A 137 8.94 6.77 6.27
C PHE A 137 8.03 6.86 7.49
N TYR A 138 7.14 5.89 7.65
CA TYR A 138 6.25 5.78 8.81
C TYR A 138 7.11 5.61 10.07
N PRO A 139 7.05 6.55 11.03
CA PRO A 139 8.01 6.59 12.13
C PRO A 139 7.71 5.61 13.25
N TYR A 140 6.58 4.90 13.24
CA TYR A 140 6.18 3.97 14.31
C TYR A 140 5.95 2.56 13.76
N ASN A 141 6.88 2.09 12.94
CA ASN A 141 6.80 0.79 12.29
C ASN A 141 7.47 -0.34 13.09
N LEU A 142 7.21 -1.59 12.69
CA LEU A 142 7.74 -2.81 13.32
C LEU A 142 9.26 -2.97 13.20
N GLN A 143 9.90 -2.39 12.18
CA GLN A 143 11.36 -2.43 12.02
C GLN A 143 12.05 -1.59 13.10
N LEU A 144 11.48 -0.44 13.45
CA LEU A 144 12.00 0.46 14.49
C LEU A 144 11.60 0.00 15.89
N PHE A 145 10.41 -0.58 16.03
CA PHE A 145 9.86 -1.05 17.31
C PHE A 145 9.49 -2.53 17.19
N PRO A 146 10.45 -3.46 17.24
CA PRO A 146 10.13 -4.89 17.04
C PRO A 146 9.50 -5.54 18.28
N SER A 147 9.95 -5.16 19.48
CA SER A 147 9.63 -5.83 20.75
C SER A 147 8.92 -4.95 21.78
N VAL A 148 8.51 -3.74 21.37
CA VAL A 148 7.79 -2.76 22.19
C VAL A 148 6.69 -2.16 21.33
N PHE A 149 5.57 -1.77 21.91
CA PHE A 149 4.47 -1.14 21.16
C PHE A 149 5.00 0.04 20.31
N PRO A 150 4.58 0.19 19.03
CA PRO A 150 3.55 -0.59 18.30
C PRO A 150 4.02 -1.93 17.72
N GLY A 151 5.25 -2.36 17.98
CA GLY A 151 5.70 -3.74 17.85
C GLY A 151 4.91 -4.75 18.66
N GLN A 152 5.31 -6.01 18.55
CA GLN A 152 4.77 -7.08 19.38
C GLN A 152 5.55 -7.12 20.70
N SER A 153 4.96 -6.65 21.79
CA SER A 153 5.64 -6.73 23.09
C SER A 153 5.60 -8.15 23.64
N PRO A 154 6.68 -8.64 24.28
CA PRO A 154 6.65 -9.90 25.03
C PRO A 154 5.60 -9.93 26.15
N THR A 155 5.14 -8.75 26.60
CA THR A 155 4.10 -8.63 27.63
C THR A 155 2.68 -8.61 27.07
N ASP A 156 2.51 -8.52 25.75
CA ASP A 156 1.19 -8.55 25.12
C ASP A 156 0.55 -9.93 25.27
N CYS A 157 -0.78 -9.95 25.43
CA CYS A 157 -1.54 -11.18 25.44
C CYS A 157 -1.47 -11.86 24.06
N PRO A 158 -1.26 -13.18 23.99
CA PRO A 158 -1.36 -13.93 22.74
C PRO A 158 -2.74 -13.76 22.10
N GLU A 159 -2.79 -13.62 20.77
CA GLU A 159 -4.00 -13.31 19.98
C GLU A 159 -5.25 -14.09 20.45
N LYS A 160 -5.13 -15.41 20.58
CA LYS A 160 -6.27 -16.31 20.86
C LYS A 160 -6.42 -16.69 22.33
N MET A 161 -5.69 -16.02 23.23
CA MET A 161 -5.80 -16.29 24.66
C MET A 161 -7.21 -15.91 25.15
N LYS A 162 -7.85 -16.77 25.95
CA LYS A 162 -9.14 -16.42 26.59
C LYS A 162 -8.94 -15.34 27.63
N ARG A 163 -9.92 -14.45 27.78
CA ARG A 163 -9.88 -13.30 28.69
C ARG A 163 -9.58 -13.66 30.14
N ASP A 164 -10.22 -14.70 30.69
CA ASP A 164 -9.99 -15.13 32.08
C ASP A 164 -8.52 -15.52 32.29
N ARG A 165 -7.95 -16.26 31.32
CA ARG A 165 -6.54 -16.64 31.36
C ARG A 165 -5.61 -15.44 31.17
N ALA A 166 -5.95 -14.52 30.27
CA ALA A 166 -5.19 -13.30 30.05
C ALA A 166 -5.12 -12.45 31.33
N GLN A 167 -6.24 -12.33 32.05
CA GLN A 167 -6.32 -11.67 33.34
C GLN A 167 -5.49 -12.38 34.41
N GLU A 168 -5.55 -13.71 34.51
CA GLU A 168 -4.71 -14.51 35.43
C GLU A 168 -3.21 -14.33 35.16
N THR A 169 -2.82 -14.32 33.88
CA THR A 169 -1.41 -14.11 33.46
C THR A 169 -0.98 -12.66 33.55
N ASN A 170 -1.93 -11.74 33.76
CA ASN A 170 -1.72 -10.30 33.83
C ASN A 170 -0.90 -9.73 32.65
N CYS A 171 -1.18 -10.21 31.44
CA CYS A 171 -0.56 -9.67 30.22
C CYS A 171 -1.08 -8.25 29.93
N SER A 172 -0.26 -7.40 29.30
CA SER A 172 -0.38 -5.93 29.32
C SER A 172 -1.71 -5.37 28.80
N ASN A 173 -2.33 -6.06 27.83
CA ASN A 173 -3.57 -5.64 27.17
C ASN A 173 -4.77 -6.57 27.47
N TRP A 174 -4.72 -7.35 28.56
CA TRP A 174 -5.75 -8.36 28.88
C TRP A 174 -7.18 -7.78 28.94
N SER A 175 -7.34 -6.52 29.34
CA SER A 175 -8.64 -5.86 29.48
C SER A 175 -9.20 -5.32 28.15
N TYR A 176 -8.43 -5.37 27.07
CA TYR A 176 -8.77 -4.75 25.78
C TYR A 176 -8.69 -5.72 24.59
N PRO A 177 -9.41 -6.86 24.62
CA PRO A 177 -9.60 -7.67 23.43
C PRO A 177 -10.47 -6.92 22.40
N ASP A 178 -10.44 -7.38 21.16
CA ASP A 178 -11.40 -6.99 20.14
C ASP A 178 -12.81 -7.54 20.44
N LYS A 179 -13.77 -7.16 19.62
CA LYS A 179 -15.17 -7.59 19.69
C LYS A 179 -15.36 -9.10 19.68
N TYR A 180 -14.44 -9.83 19.07
CA TYR A 180 -14.47 -11.28 18.95
C TYR A 180 -13.65 -11.98 20.03
N GLY A 181 -13.07 -11.23 20.97
CA GLY A 181 -12.29 -11.76 22.08
C GLY A 181 -10.83 -12.04 21.76
N ASN A 182 -10.33 -11.59 20.61
CA ASN A 182 -8.93 -11.75 20.22
C ASN A 182 -8.09 -10.53 20.67
N TYR A 183 -6.82 -10.78 20.98
CA TYR A 183 -5.85 -9.74 21.30
C TYR A 183 -5.07 -9.28 20.06
N ARG A 184 -4.48 -8.10 20.18
CA ARG A 184 -3.73 -7.41 19.14
C ARG A 184 -2.64 -8.28 18.50
N VAL A 185 -2.56 -8.20 17.16
CA VAL A 185 -1.42 -8.70 16.36
C VAL A 185 -0.76 -7.51 15.68
N ALA A 186 0.50 -7.24 16.03
CA ALA A 186 1.21 -6.02 15.61
C ALA A 186 1.25 -5.84 14.08
N GLN A 187 1.50 -6.93 13.35
CA GLN A 187 1.56 -6.96 11.87
C GLN A 187 0.26 -6.50 11.21
N LEU A 188 -0.89 -6.94 11.71
CA LEU A 188 -2.20 -6.54 11.16
C LEU A 188 -2.48 -5.06 11.45
N THR A 189 -2.12 -4.59 12.64
CA THR A 189 -2.42 -3.20 13.04
C THR A 189 -1.55 -2.16 12.32
N GLN A 190 -0.33 -2.52 11.89
CA GLN A 190 0.54 -1.58 11.17
C GLN A 190 -0.12 -1.03 9.89
N ILE A 191 -0.92 -1.84 9.19
CA ILE A 191 -1.54 -1.46 7.91
C ILE A 191 -2.44 -0.22 8.07
N LYS A 192 -3.38 -0.25 9.02
CA LYS A 192 -4.28 0.88 9.28
C LYS A 192 -3.55 2.08 9.89
N HIS A 193 -2.55 1.84 10.75
CA HIS A 193 -1.70 2.90 11.28
C HIS A 193 -0.94 3.65 10.18
N HIS A 194 -0.24 2.91 9.33
CA HIS A 194 0.53 3.46 8.23
C HIS A 194 -0.40 4.19 7.24
N TRP A 195 -1.56 3.61 6.91
CA TRP A 195 -2.55 4.28 6.06
C TRP A 195 -3.05 5.58 6.65
N TRP A 196 -3.42 5.62 7.93
CA TRP A 196 -3.89 6.83 8.57
C TRP A 196 -2.81 7.91 8.65
N TRP A 197 -1.61 7.54 9.09
CA TRP A 197 -0.47 8.46 9.20
C TRP A 197 -0.11 9.08 7.86
N LYS A 198 0.08 8.28 6.80
CA LYS A 198 0.60 8.79 5.52
C LYS A 198 -0.38 9.74 4.87
N MET A 199 -1.68 9.47 4.99
CA MET A 199 -2.70 10.34 4.44
C MET A 199 -2.70 11.71 5.12
N ASN A 200 -2.60 11.74 6.46
CA ASN A 200 -2.45 13.00 7.19
C ASN A 200 -1.12 13.70 6.86
N PHE A 201 -0.01 12.96 6.75
CA PHE A 201 1.30 13.53 6.42
C PHE A 201 1.33 14.14 5.01
N VAL A 202 0.66 13.50 4.05
CA VAL A 202 0.59 13.99 2.68
C VAL A 202 -0.27 15.24 2.58
N PHE A 203 -1.48 15.22 3.13
CA PHE A 203 -2.39 16.36 3.01
C PHE A 203 -2.01 17.56 3.89
N ASP A 204 -1.45 17.33 5.07
CA ASP A 204 -1.08 18.41 6.01
C ASP A 204 0.39 18.80 5.91
N GLY A 205 1.23 17.94 5.33
CA GLY A 205 2.66 18.17 5.19
C GLY A 205 3.08 18.43 3.76
N ILE A 206 2.90 17.45 2.88
CA ILE A 206 3.43 17.52 1.51
C ILE A 206 2.67 18.54 0.66
N VAL A 207 1.34 18.47 0.62
CA VAL A 207 0.50 19.40 -0.15
C VAL A 207 0.78 20.85 0.26
N ASP A 208 0.92 21.10 1.56
CA ASP A 208 1.18 22.44 2.09
C ASP A 208 2.63 22.89 1.85
N LYS A 209 3.61 21.99 2.06
CA LYS A 209 5.04 22.27 1.81
C LYS A 209 5.33 22.67 0.36
N PHE A 210 4.60 22.09 -0.59
CA PHE A 210 4.77 22.36 -2.01
C PHE A 210 3.72 23.33 -2.57
N GLU A 211 2.95 23.99 -1.68
CA GLU A 211 1.95 25.01 -2.04
C GLU A 211 1.00 24.55 -3.16
N MET A 212 0.63 23.27 -3.13
CA MET A 212 -0.20 22.69 -4.18
C MET A 212 -1.64 23.16 -4.04
N ASN A 213 -2.15 23.83 -5.07
CA ASN A 213 -3.52 24.33 -5.08
C ASN A 213 -4.53 23.20 -5.34
N ASP A 214 -5.21 22.74 -4.28
CA ASP A 214 -6.27 21.72 -4.30
C ASP A 214 -5.99 20.48 -5.18
N PRO A 215 -4.81 19.84 -5.05
CA PRO A 215 -4.42 18.74 -5.92
C PRO A 215 -5.34 17.53 -5.73
N TRP A 216 -5.55 16.80 -6.83
CA TRP A 216 -6.07 15.44 -6.73
C TRP A 216 -4.94 14.51 -6.27
N VAL A 217 -5.25 13.72 -5.25
CA VAL A 217 -4.32 12.78 -4.61
C VAL A 217 -4.79 11.37 -4.95
N LEU A 218 -4.16 10.72 -5.92
CA LEU A 218 -4.46 9.33 -6.31
C LEU A 218 -3.66 8.36 -5.45
N LEU A 219 -4.34 7.41 -4.83
CA LEU A 219 -3.77 6.39 -3.95
C LEU A 219 -3.65 5.05 -4.68
N LEU A 220 -2.46 4.48 -4.63
CA LEU A 220 -2.16 3.14 -5.11
C LEU A 220 -1.48 2.31 -4.03
N GLU A 221 -1.52 1.00 -4.16
CA GLU A 221 -0.76 0.06 -3.36
C GLU A 221 0.32 -0.54 -4.28
N GLU A 222 1.32 -1.19 -3.71
CA GLU A 222 2.49 -1.69 -4.43
C GLU A 222 2.18 -2.81 -5.43
N ASP A 223 1.08 -3.52 -5.20
CA ASP A 223 0.56 -4.61 -6.02
C ASP A 223 -0.53 -4.14 -7.00
N HIS A 224 -0.64 -2.83 -7.21
CA HIS A 224 -1.48 -2.24 -8.24
C HIS A 224 -0.71 -1.98 -9.53
N MET A 225 -1.23 -2.48 -10.64
CA MET A 225 -0.83 -2.11 -11.99
C MET A 225 -1.72 -1.01 -12.57
N LEU A 226 -1.10 0.05 -13.11
CA LEU A 226 -1.80 1.10 -13.84
C LEU A 226 -1.95 0.74 -15.33
N ALA A 227 -3.12 1.05 -15.89
CA ALA A 227 -3.31 1.06 -17.33
C ALA A 227 -2.58 2.25 -17.96
N PRO A 228 -2.14 2.12 -19.23
CA PRO A 228 -1.49 3.19 -19.98
C PRO A 228 -2.23 4.55 -19.92
N ASP A 229 -3.55 4.55 -20.04
CA ASP A 229 -4.37 5.76 -20.08
C ASP A 229 -4.90 6.21 -18.72
N ALA A 230 -4.40 5.67 -17.61
CA ALA A 230 -4.97 5.90 -16.27
C ALA A 230 -5.03 7.38 -15.89
N LEU A 231 -3.93 8.11 -16.10
CA LEU A 231 -3.86 9.54 -15.78
C LEU A 231 -4.64 10.41 -16.77
N HIS A 232 -4.63 10.03 -18.04
CA HIS A 232 -5.46 10.67 -19.07
C HIS A 232 -6.95 10.58 -18.71
N VAL A 233 -7.41 9.39 -18.30
CA VAL A 233 -8.80 9.18 -17.88
C VAL A 233 -9.11 9.91 -16.57
N LEU A 234 -8.17 9.94 -15.62
CA LEU A 234 -8.32 10.74 -14.40
C LEU A 234 -8.53 12.22 -14.74
N ASP A 235 -7.75 12.78 -15.65
CA ASP A 235 -7.87 14.18 -16.08
C ASP A 235 -9.23 14.48 -16.72
N ILE A 236 -9.74 13.57 -17.57
CA ILE A 236 -11.07 13.71 -18.15
C ILE A 236 -12.14 13.70 -17.06
N ILE A 237 -12.06 12.78 -16.10
CA ILE A 237 -13.02 12.69 -15.00
C ILE A 237 -12.97 13.96 -14.14
N VAL A 238 -11.78 14.42 -13.76
CA VAL A 238 -11.59 15.62 -12.93
C VAL A 238 -12.17 16.86 -13.62
N SER A 239 -11.79 17.08 -14.89
CA SER A 239 -12.20 18.26 -15.67
C SER A 239 -13.72 18.31 -15.92
N ASN A 240 -14.36 17.14 -16.03
CA ASN A 240 -15.79 17.02 -16.30
C ASN A 240 -16.61 16.58 -15.07
N ARG A 241 -16.00 16.53 -13.87
CA ARG A 241 -16.66 16.09 -12.63
C ARG A 241 -17.95 16.85 -12.35
N PRO A 242 -18.05 18.19 -12.52
CA PRO A 242 -19.31 18.91 -12.29
C PRO A 242 -20.48 18.37 -13.12
N THR A 243 -20.19 17.91 -14.35
CA THR A 243 -21.18 17.36 -15.28
C THR A 243 -21.45 15.88 -15.01
N TYR A 244 -20.40 15.07 -14.82
CA TYR A 244 -20.55 13.63 -14.59
C TYR A 244 -21.17 13.31 -13.22
N CYS A 245 -20.76 14.02 -12.17
CA CYS A 245 -21.27 13.88 -10.82
C CYS A 245 -20.77 15.00 -9.91
N ALA A 246 -21.49 16.13 -9.86
CA ALA A 246 -21.16 17.25 -8.96
C ALA A 246 -21.07 16.83 -7.47
N ALA A 247 -21.85 15.83 -7.06
CA ALA A 247 -21.88 15.30 -5.70
C ALA A 247 -20.77 14.26 -5.38
N CYS A 248 -19.95 13.87 -6.35
CA CYS A 248 -18.91 12.86 -6.15
C CYS A 248 -17.65 13.49 -5.59
N GLU A 249 -17.24 13.03 -4.40
CA GLU A 249 -16.04 13.51 -3.69
C GLU A 249 -14.83 12.58 -3.89
N ILE A 250 -15.08 11.39 -4.45
CA ILE A 250 -14.09 10.35 -4.69
C ILE A 250 -14.14 9.96 -6.17
N ILE A 251 -12.97 9.68 -6.74
CA ILE A 251 -12.81 8.99 -8.03
C ILE A 251 -12.17 7.63 -7.75
N SER A 252 -12.62 6.57 -8.42
CA SER A 252 -12.01 5.23 -8.33
C SER A 252 -11.59 4.77 -9.72
N LEU A 253 -10.29 4.60 -9.92
CA LEU A 253 -9.76 4.07 -11.18
C LEU A 253 -9.73 2.54 -11.22
N GLY A 254 -9.88 1.87 -10.09
CA GLY A 254 -9.87 0.42 -10.00
C GLY A 254 -11.11 -0.15 -9.32
N PHE A 255 -11.43 -1.39 -9.69
CA PHE A 255 -12.30 -2.30 -8.94
C PHE A 255 -12.01 -3.74 -9.39
N TYR A 256 -12.38 -4.73 -8.58
CA TYR A 256 -12.17 -6.14 -8.93
C TYR A 256 -13.11 -6.57 -10.06
N LEU A 257 -12.55 -6.80 -11.25
CA LEU A 257 -13.28 -7.37 -12.38
C LEU A 257 -13.65 -8.82 -12.10
N LYS A 258 -14.93 -9.15 -12.25
CA LYS A 258 -15.37 -10.55 -12.28
C LYS A 258 -15.07 -11.24 -13.61
N SER A 259 -14.92 -10.45 -14.69
CA SER A 259 -14.65 -10.91 -16.05
C SER A 259 -14.08 -9.75 -16.88
N THR A 260 -13.18 -10.07 -17.81
CA THR A 260 -12.57 -9.12 -18.75
C THR A 260 -13.33 -9.01 -20.08
N ASN A 261 -14.40 -9.80 -20.29
CA ASN A 261 -15.12 -9.89 -21.57
C ASN A 261 -15.71 -8.55 -22.04
N LYS A 262 -16.09 -7.67 -21.10
CA LYS A 262 -16.64 -6.34 -21.39
C LYS A 262 -15.60 -5.23 -21.35
N TYR A 263 -14.34 -5.55 -21.03
CA TYR A 263 -13.29 -4.54 -20.83
C TYR A 263 -13.19 -3.59 -22.03
N GLY A 264 -13.09 -4.13 -23.25
CA GLY A 264 -13.01 -3.31 -24.46
C GLY A 264 -14.26 -2.50 -24.81
N GLN A 265 -15.43 -2.85 -24.28
CA GLN A 265 -16.70 -2.13 -24.50
C GLN A 265 -16.89 -1.01 -23.48
N ASP A 266 -16.35 -1.20 -22.27
CA ASP A 266 -16.53 -0.30 -21.14
C ASP A 266 -15.40 0.74 -20.99
N ILE A 267 -14.41 0.77 -21.90
CA ILE A 267 -13.24 1.66 -21.84
C ILE A 267 -13.65 3.14 -21.71
N ALA A 268 -14.59 3.61 -22.52
CA ALA A 268 -15.05 5.00 -22.52
C ALA A 268 -16.23 5.25 -21.55
N HIS A 269 -16.53 4.30 -20.65
CA HIS A 269 -17.72 4.34 -19.81
C HIS A 269 -17.39 4.48 -18.32
N LEU A 270 -18.20 5.29 -17.64
CA LEU A 270 -18.13 5.55 -16.20
C LEU A 270 -19.38 5.03 -15.50
N GLY A 271 -19.22 4.72 -14.22
CA GLY A 271 -20.31 4.48 -13.29
C GLY A 271 -20.31 5.49 -12.13
N VAL A 272 -21.47 5.71 -11.53
CA VAL A 272 -21.66 6.63 -10.40
C VAL A 272 -22.46 5.97 -9.29
N HIS A 273 -21.78 5.62 -8.20
CA HIS A 273 -22.36 4.88 -7.07
C HIS A 273 -22.11 5.57 -5.72
N PRO A 274 -22.80 5.17 -4.64
CA PRO A 274 -22.27 5.36 -3.29
C PRO A 274 -20.95 4.61 -3.17
N TRP A 275 -19.94 5.24 -2.55
CA TRP A 275 -18.66 4.61 -2.31
C TRP A 275 -18.84 3.37 -1.42
N TYR A 276 -18.03 2.35 -1.67
CA TYR A 276 -18.09 1.07 -0.99
C TYR A 276 -16.70 0.44 -0.98
N SER A 277 -16.19 0.08 0.19
CA SER A 277 -14.79 -0.35 0.40
C SER A 277 -14.36 -1.42 -0.60
N SER A 278 -15.03 -2.57 -0.61
CA SER A 278 -14.66 -3.74 -1.43
C SER A 278 -14.82 -3.55 -2.95
N LYS A 279 -15.25 -2.36 -3.41
CA LYS A 279 -15.45 -2.06 -4.83
C LYS A 279 -14.63 -0.87 -5.31
N HIS A 280 -14.32 0.08 -4.42
CA HIS A 280 -13.82 1.39 -4.82
C HIS A 280 -12.63 1.86 -3.96
N ASN A 281 -11.92 0.92 -3.34
CA ASN A 281 -10.71 1.18 -2.56
C ASN A 281 -9.45 1.29 -3.45
N MET A 282 -9.45 0.68 -4.64
CA MET A 282 -8.29 0.66 -5.55
C MET A 282 -8.26 1.88 -6.48
N GLY A 283 -7.12 2.55 -6.58
CA GLY A 283 -6.98 3.73 -7.43
C GLY A 283 -7.89 4.86 -6.97
N MET A 284 -8.05 5.02 -5.65
CA MET A 284 -8.92 6.01 -5.06
C MET A 284 -8.24 7.38 -5.13
N ALA A 285 -8.90 8.38 -5.74
CA ALA A 285 -8.44 9.75 -5.76
C ALA A 285 -9.40 10.68 -5.01
N LEU A 286 -8.85 11.60 -4.24
CA LEU A 286 -9.60 12.61 -3.48
C LEU A 286 -8.78 13.90 -3.29
N GLN A 287 -9.46 14.97 -2.91
CA GLN A 287 -8.86 16.29 -2.64
C GLN A 287 -8.77 16.59 -1.14
N LYS A 288 -8.03 17.66 -0.79
CA LYS A 288 -7.79 18.05 0.60
C LYS A 288 -9.07 18.32 1.36
N ALA A 289 -10.06 18.96 0.72
CA ALA A 289 -11.36 19.22 1.34
C ALA A 289 -12.09 17.93 1.76
N THR A 290 -12.08 16.91 0.90
CA THR A 290 -12.63 15.58 1.21
C THR A 290 -11.85 14.93 2.36
N TRP A 291 -10.51 15.00 2.33
CA TRP A 291 -9.68 14.45 3.39
C TRP A 291 -9.94 15.11 4.74
N LYS A 292 -10.11 16.44 4.80
CA LYS A 292 -10.42 17.15 6.04
C LYS A 292 -11.74 16.71 6.67
N LYS A 293 -12.75 16.33 5.88
CA LYS A 293 -13.98 15.73 6.40
C LYS A 293 -13.70 14.36 7.06
N ILE A 294 -12.88 13.54 6.41
CA ILE A 294 -12.45 12.22 6.96
C ILE A 294 -11.64 12.42 8.25
N GLN A 295 -10.66 13.31 8.24
CA GLN A 295 -9.83 13.66 9.40
C GLN A 295 -10.67 14.21 10.57
N GLY A 296 -11.74 14.97 10.28
CA GLY A 296 -12.72 15.42 11.27
C GLY A 296 -13.45 14.28 11.99
N CYS A 297 -13.52 13.11 11.35
CA CYS A 297 -14.09 11.88 11.89
C CYS A 297 -13.05 10.93 12.51
N SER A 298 -11.86 11.43 12.88
CA SER A 298 -10.77 10.61 13.47
C SER A 298 -11.26 9.74 14.61
N GLY A 299 -12.04 10.31 15.54
CA GLY A 299 -12.57 9.60 16.70
C GLY A 299 -13.30 8.32 16.32
N MET A 300 -14.11 8.35 15.26
CA MET A 300 -14.79 7.16 14.76
C MET A 300 -13.82 6.22 14.05
N PHE A 301 -12.97 6.72 13.16
CA PHE A 301 -12.02 5.89 12.41
C PHE A 301 -11.08 5.11 13.33
N CYS A 302 -10.50 5.80 14.31
CA CYS A 302 -9.52 5.25 15.24
C CYS A 302 -10.14 4.37 16.31
N SER A 303 -11.43 4.54 16.66
CA SER A 303 -12.11 3.67 17.63
C SER A 303 -12.88 2.51 16.99
N TRP A 304 -13.10 2.53 15.68
CA TRP A 304 -13.81 1.47 14.98
C TRP A 304 -12.98 0.18 15.02
N ASP A 305 -13.55 -0.88 15.56
CA ASP A 305 -12.86 -2.15 15.84
C ASP A 305 -12.66 -3.00 14.57
N ASP A 306 -11.91 -2.45 13.63
CA ASP A 306 -11.54 -3.07 12.37
C ASP A 306 -10.13 -2.63 12.01
N TYR A 307 -9.21 -3.61 11.89
CA TYR A 307 -7.84 -3.34 11.49
C TYR A 307 -7.71 -2.96 9.99
N ASN A 308 -8.77 -3.12 9.19
CA ASN A 308 -8.77 -2.72 7.79
C ASN A 308 -9.16 -1.23 7.67
N TRP A 309 -8.30 -0.44 7.01
CA TRP A 309 -8.50 1.00 6.85
C TRP A 309 -9.72 1.32 5.99
N ASP A 310 -9.99 0.54 4.97
CA ASP A 310 -11.06 0.75 3.98
C ASP A 310 -12.44 0.44 4.56
N TRP A 311 -12.57 -0.63 5.34
CA TRP A 311 -13.78 -0.93 6.12
C TRP A 311 -14.02 0.11 7.21
N SER A 312 -12.97 0.61 7.87
CA SER A 312 -13.09 1.73 8.81
C SER A 312 -13.57 3.01 8.09
N LEU A 313 -13.03 3.32 6.91
CA LEU A 313 -13.45 4.46 6.08
C LEU A 313 -14.90 4.32 5.59
N MET A 314 -15.36 3.11 5.29
CA MET A 314 -16.77 2.84 4.95
C MET A 314 -17.71 3.25 6.08
N GLN A 315 -17.29 3.04 7.32
CA GLN A 315 -18.09 3.38 8.49
C GLN A 315 -18.09 4.88 8.75
N VAL A 316 -16.94 5.55 8.55
CA VAL A 316 -16.87 7.02 8.52
C VAL A 316 -17.87 7.59 7.51
N SER A 317 -17.84 7.10 6.28
CA SER A 317 -18.77 7.50 5.22
C SER A 317 -20.23 7.23 5.60
N ALA A 318 -20.52 6.09 6.22
CA ALA A 318 -21.89 5.67 6.53
C ALA A 318 -22.48 6.30 7.79
N LYS A 319 -21.66 6.68 8.78
CA LYS A 319 -22.11 7.01 10.15
C LYS A 319 -21.59 8.33 10.70
N CYS A 320 -20.44 8.84 10.24
CA CYS A 320 -19.89 10.10 10.74
C CYS A 320 -20.20 11.27 9.81
N LEU A 321 -20.07 11.07 8.50
CA LEU A 321 -20.27 12.14 7.54
C LEU A 321 -21.75 12.50 7.39
N PRO A 322 -22.08 13.80 7.17
CA PRO A 322 -23.46 14.23 6.95
C PRO A 322 -24.10 13.56 5.72
N GLN A 323 -23.29 13.27 4.71
CA GLN A 323 -23.69 12.53 3.52
C GLN A 323 -22.64 11.46 3.21
N ARG A 324 -23.11 10.30 2.75
CA ARG A 324 -22.23 9.23 2.30
C ARG A 324 -21.47 9.67 1.08
N PHE A 325 -20.22 9.26 0.97
CA PHE A 325 -19.44 9.50 -0.23
C PHE A 325 -20.12 8.93 -1.47
N ARG A 326 -20.08 9.72 -2.54
CA ARG A 326 -20.35 9.26 -3.90
C ARG A 326 -19.06 9.19 -4.68
N VAL A 327 -18.99 8.22 -5.57
CA VAL A 327 -17.82 7.91 -6.38
C VAL A 327 -18.19 7.87 -7.85
N VAL A 328 -17.37 8.53 -8.68
CA VAL A 328 -17.26 8.23 -10.12
C VAL A 328 -16.20 7.16 -10.26
N PHE A 329 -16.51 6.07 -10.95
CA PHE A 329 -15.55 5.01 -11.21
C PHE A 329 -15.51 4.63 -12.69
N THR A 330 -14.36 4.14 -13.15
CA THR A 330 -14.20 3.61 -14.51
C THR A 330 -14.83 2.23 -14.60
N LYS A 331 -15.63 1.95 -15.64
CA LYS A 331 -16.22 0.60 -15.82
C LYS A 331 -15.21 -0.41 -16.36
N SER A 332 -14.22 0.05 -17.11
CA SER A 332 -12.97 -0.69 -17.35
C SER A 332 -11.89 -0.13 -16.43
N PRO A 333 -11.44 -0.89 -15.43
CA PRO A 333 -10.49 -0.37 -14.45
C PRO A 333 -9.14 -0.03 -15.08
N ARG A 334 -8.64 1.13 -14.68
CA ARG A 334 -7.30 1.67 -14.98
C ARG A 334 -6.30 1.35 -13.88
N VAL A 335 -6.76 0.78 -12.78
CA VAL A 335 -5.94 0.21 -11.70
C VAL A 335 -6.37 -1.24 -11.51
N ILE A 336 -5.44 -2.17 -11.72
CA ILE A 336 -5.65 -3.61 -11.62
C ILE A 336 -4.80 -4.15 -10.48
N HIS A 337 -5.41 -4.89 -9.58
CA HIS A 337 -4.67 -5.62 -8.54
C HIS A 337 -4.01 -6.84 -9.16
N ILE A 338 -2.69 -6.88 -9.13
CA ILE A 338 -1.89 -8.00 -9.62
C ILE A 338 -1.30 -8.84 -8.49
N GLY A 339 -1.46 -8.40 -7.24
CA GLY A 339 -1.16 -9.22 -6.06
C GLY A 339 -2.06 -10.45 -6.03
N ASP A 340 -1.47 -11.64 -6.16
CA ASP A 340 -2.16 -12.91 -5.92
C ASP A 340 -1.72 -13.52 -4.56
N CYS A 341 -0.66 -12.94 -3.96
CA CYS A 341 -0.21 -13.14 -2.59
C CYS A 341 -0.41 -11.87 -1.75
N GLY A 342 -0.96 -12.01 -0.54
CA GLY A 342 -1.20 -10.90 0.39
C GLY A 342 -1.89 -11.34 1.68
N VAL A 343 -2.26 -10.42 2.57
CA VAL A 343 -2.91 -10.74 3.87
C VAL A 343 -4.17 -11.57 3.70
N HIS A 344 -4.90 -11.40 2.60
CA HIS A 344 -6.19 -12.04 2.35
C HIS A 344 -6.16 -13.13 1.26
N THR A 345 -5.01 -13.34 0.60
CA THR A 345 -4.89 -14.23 -0.56
C THR A 345 -3.57 -15.00 -0.54
N HIS A 346 -3.64 -16.31 -0.76
CA HIS A 346 -2.49 -17.22 -0.65
C HIS A 346 -2.09 -17.87 -1.99
N ARG A 347 -2.50 -17.28 -3.13
CA ARG A 347 -2.24 -17.84 -4.45
C ARG A 347 -1.02 -17.15 -5.05
N CYS A 348 0.18 -17.68 -4.83
CA CYS A 348 1.42 -16.99 -5.22
C CYS A 348 1.75 -17.09 -6.74
N GLU A 349 0.79 -16.88 -7.65
CA GLU A 349 1.04 -16.84 -9.11
C GLU A 349 1.15 -15.39 -9.64
N ALA A 350 1.92 -14.52 -8.98
CA ALA A 350 2.02 -13.09 -9.32
C ALA A 350 2.36 -12.82 -10.80
N HIS A 351 3.29 -13.60 -11.39
CA HIS A 351 3.68 -13.47 -12.80
C HIS A 351 2.52 -13.65 -13.78
N LYS A 352 1.54 -14.50 -13.44
CA LYS A 352 0.40 -14.79 -14.31
C LYS A 352 -0.60 -13.64 -14.30
N ALA A 353 -0.84 -13.03 -13.14
CA ALA A 353 -1.71 -11.88 -13.00
C ALA A 353 -1.13 -10.66 -13.74
N LEU A 354 0.17 -10.40 -13.59
CA LEU A 354 0.88 -9.38 -14.34
C LEU A 354 0.76 -9.60 -15.85
N LYS A 355 1.15 -10.78 -16.33
CA LYS A 355 1.14 -11.10 -17.77
C LYS A 355 -0.26 -11.00 -18.36
N SER A 356 -1.27 -11.53 -17.68
CA SER A 356 -2.67 -11.43 -18.11
C SER A 356 -3.15 -9.98 -18.20
N THR A 357 -2.68 -9.11 -17.31
CA THR A 357 -3.00 -7.68 -17.33
C THR A 357 -2.32 -6.95 -18.48
N GLN A 358 -1.04 -7.24 -18.72
CA GLN A 358 -0.30 -6.73 -19.88
C GLN A 358 -0.98 -7.14 -21.20
N ASP A 359 -1.32 -8.42 -21.34
CA ASP A 359 -1.99 -8.95 -22.53
C ASP A 359 -3.37 -8.31 -22.73
N LEU A 360 -4.11 -8.04 -21.66
CA LEU A 360 -5.38 -7.32 -21.70
C LEU A 360 -5.22 -5.89 -22.23
N PHE A 361 -4.21 -5.15 -21.75
CA PHE A 361 -3.95 -3.79 -22.23
C PHE A 361 -3.47 -3.79 -23.69
N GLN A 362 -2.62 -4.74 -24.07
CA GLN A 362 -2.16 -4.89 -25.45
C GLN A 362 -3.32 -5.21 -26.39
N GLN A 363 -4.23 -6.10 -25.98
CA GLN A 363 -5.41 -6.47 -26.76
C GLN A 363 -6.29 -5.26 -27.10
N TYR A 364 -6.37 -4.26 -26.22
CA TYR A 364 -7.25 -3.10 -26.38
C TYR A 364 -6.49 -1.78 -26.54
N GLN A 365 -5.20 -1.81 -26.89
CA GLN A 365 -4.35 -0.62 -27.00
C GLN A 365 -4.95 0.49 -27.87
N ASP A 366 -5.59 0.12 -29.00
CA ASP A 366 -6.18 1.06 -29.97
C ASP A 366 -7.47 1.75 -29.45
N ARG A 367 -8.00 1.29 -28.32
CA ARG A 367 -9.21 1.87 -27.69
C ARG A 367 -8.89 2.66 -26.42
N LEU A 368 -7.69 2.50 -25.86
CA LEU A 368 -7.23 3.32 -24.74
C LEU A 368 -7.10 4.79 -25.17
N PHE A 369 -6.97 5.69 -24.19
CA PHE A 369 -6.93 7.15 -24.42
C PHE A 369 -8.20 7.70 -25.09
N PRO A 370 -9.41 7.40 -24.56
CA PRO A 370 -10.64 7.94 -25.11
C PRO A 370 -10.65 9.47 -25.03
N SER A 371 -11.14 10.16 -26.06
CA SER A 371 -11.22 11.63 -26.06
C SER A 371 -12.30 12.18 -25.11
N SER A 372 -13.29 11.36 -24.76
CA SER A 372 -14.37 11.70 -23.83
C SER A 372 -14.91 10.45 -23.15
N MET A 373 -15.58 10.64 -22.00
CA MET A 373 -16.18 9.58 -21.22
C MET A 373 -17.70 9.79 -21.08
N THR A 374 -18.45 8.69 -20.94
CA THR A 374 -19.90 8.73 -20.73
C THR A 374 -20.31 7.97 -19.48
N VAL A 375 -21.14 8.59 -18.62
CA VAL A 375 -21.74 7.91 -17.46
C VAL A 375 -22.88 7.02 -17.95
N THR A 376 -22.75 5.70 -17.78
CA THR A 376 -23.74 4.71 -18.25
C THR A 376 -24.36 3.87 -17.14
N ASP A 377 -23.76 3.88 -15.95
CA ASP A 377 -24.28 3.17 -14.78
C ASP A 377 -24.43 4.16 -13.63
N THR A 378 -25.62 4.27 -13.07
CA THR A 378 -25.86 5.16 -11.92
C THR A 378 -26.77 4.47 -10.94
N SER A 379 -26.33 4.40 -9.69
CA SER A 379 -27.10 3.85 -8.59
C SER A 379 -27.08 4.80 -7.41
N ARG A 380 -28.21 4.86 -6.72
CA ARG A 380 -28.33 5.49 -5.39
C ARG A 380 -28.34 4.44 -4.27
N ARG A 381 -28.42 3.15 -4.61
CA ARG A 381 -28.50 2.07 -3.65
C ARG A 381 -27.11 1.79 -3.09
N SER A 382 -26.99 1.96 -1.77
CA SER A 382 -25.80 1.56 -1.03
C SER A 382 -26.05 0.19 -0.39
N LEU A 383 -25.06 -0.70 -0.47
CA LEU A 383 -25.10 -1.96 0.27
C LEU A 383 -25.01 -1.66 1.77
N LYS A 384 -25.59 -2.54 2.59
CA LYS A 384 -25.45 -2.43 4.05
C LYS A 384 -23.97 -2.63 4.39
N PRO A 385 -23.32 -1.71 5.13
CA PRO A 385 -21.95 -1.90 5.58
C PRO A 385 -21.81 -3.22 6.34
N SER A 386 -20.67 -3.90 6.19
CA SER A 386 -20.37 -5.10 6.95
C SER A 386 -20.32 -4.79 8.45
N LYS A 387 -20.37 -5.86 9.26
CA LYS A 387 -19.89 -5.79 10.64
C LYS A 387 -18.37 -5.58 10.62
N GLU A 388 -17.88 -5.02 11.70
CA GLU A 388 -16.46 -4.84 11.95
C GLU A 388 -15.72 -6.19 12.02
N ASN A 389 -14.50 -6.25 11.49
CA ASN A 389 -13.69 -7.48 11.42
C ASN A 389 -12.89 -7.79 12.69
N GLY A 390 -12.81 -6.86 13.66
CA GLY A 390 -11.99 -7.01 14.86
C GLY A 390 -10.54 -6.59 14.65
N GLY A 391 -9.64 -7.07 15.51
CA GLY A 391 -8.20 -6.79 15.45
C GLY A 391 -7.79 -5.35 15.81
N TRP A 392 -8.71 -4.51 16.30
CA TRP A 392 -8.46 -3.10 16.66
C TRP A 392 -9.06 -2.75 18.04
N GLY A 393 -9.09 -3.76 18.92
CA GLY A 393 -9.57 -3.69 20.30
C GLY A 393 -8.65 -2.90 21.24
N ASP A 394 -7.34 -2.98 21.01
CA ASP A 394 -6.32 -2.46 21.91
C ASP A 394 -6.31 -0.93 21.97
N VAL A 395 -6.44 -0.39 23.18
CA VAL A 395 -6.49 1.07 23.41
C VAL A 395 -5.23 1.79 22.98
N ARG A 396 -4.08 1.11 22.98
CA ARG A 396 -2.80 1.70 22.56
C ARG A 396 -2.81 2.02 21.06
N ASP A 397 -3.38 1.13 20.23
CA ASP A 397 -3.56 1.40 18.79
C ASP A 397 -4.53 2.56 18.56
N ARG A 398 -5.63 2.63 19.30
CA ARG A 398 -6.60 3.73 19.16
C ARG A 398 -5.97 5.08 19.50
N GLN A 399 -5.16 5.12 20.57
CA GLN A 399 -4.42 6.31 20.97
C GLN A 399 -3.35 6.70 19.95
N LEU A 400 -2.56 5.75 19.45
CA LEU A 400 -1.55 6.02 18.42
C LEU A 400 -2.19 6.51 17.12
N CYS A 401 -3.34 5.96 16.73
CA CYS A 401 -4.10 6.42 15.58
C CYS A 401 -4.55 7.88 15.72
N GLU A 402 -5.08 8.27 16.89
CA GLU A 402 -5.46 9.66 17.13
C GLU A 402 -4.25 10.60 17.11
N ILE A 403 -3.09 10.18 17.61
CA ILE A 403 -1.86 10.97 17.51
C ILE A 403 -1.44 11.12 16.04
N ASN A 404 -1.55 10.05 15.24
CA ASN A 404 -1.27 10.05 13.81
C ASN A 404 -2.24 10.92 12.99
N LYS A 405 -3.31 11.46 13.58
CA LYS A 405 -4.16 12.49 12.96
C LYS A 405 -3.38 13.76 12.62
N THR A 406 -2.42 14.14 13.47
CA THR A 406 -1.62 15.36 13.34
C THR A 406 -0.13 15.02 13.38
N PRO A 407 0.40 14.34 12.35
CA PRO A 407 1.73 13.73 12.40
C PRO A 407 2.89 14.75 12.42
N LEU A 408 2.60 16.02 12.13
CA LEU A 408 3.59 17.11 12.15
C LEU A 408 3.68 17.80 13.51
N VAL A 409 2.68 17.62 14.37
CA VAL A 409 2.69 18.20 15.72
C VAL A 409 3.58 17.34 16.59
N ARG A 410 4.67 17.93 17.11
CA ARG A 410 5.52 17.23 18.08
C ARG A 410 4.71 16.93 19.33
N VAL A 411 4.55 15.65 19.63
CA VAL A 411 4.01 15.23 20.93
C VAL A 411 5.02 15.64 22.00
N SER A 412 4.60 16.52 22.90
CA SER A 412 5.46 16.98 24.00
C SER A 412 5.90 15.79 24.84
N ALA A 413 7.19 15.72 25.15
CA ALA A 413 7.74 14.72 26.07
C ALA A 413 7.13 14.81 27.48
N GLN A 414 6.35 15.83 27.81
CA GLN A 414 5.73 16.03 29.11
C GLN A 414 4.25 15.64 29.16
N GLN A 415 3.61 15.38 28.00
CA GLN A 415 2.20 14.96 27.95
C GLN A 415 2.10 13.42 28.05
N PRO A 416 1.37 12.88 29.05
CA PRO A 416 1.16 11.44 29.15
C PRO A 416 0.46 10.92 27.90
N SER A 417 1.15 10.11 27.11
CA SER A 417 0.61 9.49 25.90
C SER A 417 1.25 8.12 25.68
N VAL A 418 0.65 7.30 24.81
CA VAL A 418 1.23 6.01 24.40
C VAL A 418 2.64 6.19 23.82
N LEU A 419 2.90 7.31 23.15
CA LEU A 419 4.22 7.65 22.61
C LEU A 419 5.24 8.01 23.70
N HIS A 420 4.82 8.65 24.79
CA HIS A 420 5.73 8.98 25.90
C HIS A 420 6.33 7.71 26.52
N SER A 421 5.50 6.70 26.77
CA SER A 421 5.97 5.39 27.26
C SER A 421 6.89 4.71 26.25
N MET A 422 6.52 4.74 24.97
CA MET A 422 7.31 4.13 23.89
C MET A 422 8.70 4.78 23.73
N LEU A 423 8.77 6.10 23.64
CA LEU A 423 10.02 6.84 23.40
C LEU A 423 11.02 6.73 24.56
N ASN A 424 10.53 6.45 25.77
CA ASN A 424 11.37 6.26 26.96
C ASN A 424 11.72 4.78 27.21
N THR A 425 11.21 3.84 26.41
CA THR A 425 11.52 2.42 26.55
C THR A 425 12.83 2.09 25.82
N LYS A 426 13.78 1.43 26.51
CA LYS A 426 15.04 0.98 25.88
C LYS A 426 14.76 -0.17 24.92
N ILE A 427 15.02 0.05 23.62
CA ILE A 427 14.92 -0.98 22.59
C ILE A 427 16.24 -1.76 22.58
N GLN A 428 16.19 -3.07 22.85
CA GLN A 428 17.34 -3.96 22.72
C GLN A 428 17.35 -4.53 21.30
N PHE A 429 18.34 -4.13 20.50
CA PHE A 429 18.65 -4.81 19.25
C PHE A 429 19.59 -5.97 19.58
N ASN A 430 19.19 -7.21 19.27
CA ASN A 430 20.06 -8.37 19.43
C ASN A 430 21.23 -8.29 18.43
N THR A 431 22.37 -7.76 18.87
CA THR A 431 23.63 -7.80 18.13
C THR A 431 24.34 -9.12 18.39
N SER A 432 23.79 -10.24 17.92
CA SER A 432 24.50 -11.52 17.95
C SER A 432 25.32 -11.69 16.66
N THR A 433 26.39 -10.92 16.53
CA THR A 433 27.52 -11.26 15.66
C THR A 433 28.55 -11.99 16.52
N THR A 434 28.40 -13.30 16.71
CA THR A 434 29.49 -14.14 17.19
C THR A 434 30.44 -14.40 16.03
N THR A 435 31.53 -13.65 15.97
CA THR A 435 32.70 -13.95 15.15
C THR A 435 33.24 -15.33 15.56
N PRO A 436 33.40 -16.31 14.64
CA PRO A 436 34.03 -17.57 14.99
C PRO A 436 35.53 -17.32 15.17
N THR A 437 36.01 -17.38 16.41
CA THR A 437 37.45 -17.44 16.69
C THR A 437 37.96 -18.82 16.26
N THR A 438 38.55 -18.92 15.06
CA THR A 438 39.29 -20.11 14.66
C THR A 438 40.56 -20.23 15.50
N SER A 439 40.53 -21.04 16.55
CA SER A 439 41.73 -21.54 17.22
C SER A 439 42.42 -22.55 16.32
N ILE A 440 43.51 -22.14 15.67
CA ILE A 440 44.41 -23.04 14.95
C ILE A 440 45.20 -23.83 16.01
N THR A 441 44.79 -25.06 16.28
CA THR A 441 45.63 -26.05 16.96
C THR A 441 46.62 -26.62 15.95
N SER A 442 47.89 -26.24 16.07
CA SER A 442 49.01 -26.86 15.36
C SER A 442 49.29 -28.25 15.93
N SER A 443 48.93 -29.30 15.20
CA SER A 443 49.42 -30.66 15.46
C SER A 443 50.84 -30.79 14.93
N ASN A 444 51.82 -30.78 15.84
CA ASN A 444 53.20 -31.17 15.55
C ASN A 444 53.27 -32.67 15.28
N SER A 445 53.81 -33.02 14.12
CA SER A 445 54.33 -34.34 13.78
C SER A 445 55.61 -34.63 14.58
N GLN A 446 55.62 -35.68 15.40
CA GLN A 446 56.83 -36.42 15.75
C GLN A 446 56.51 -37.92 15.89
N ASN A 447 57.12 -38.70 14.99
CA ASN A 447 57.73 -40.02 15.16
C ASN A 447 57.05 -41.06 16.08
N LEU A 448 56.46 -42.12 15.48
CA LEU A 448 57.09 -43.43 15.22
C LEU A 448 56.10 -44.37 14.52
#